data_AF-A0A9D6I1N5-F1
#
_entry.id   AF-A0A9D6I1N5-F1
#
_cell.length_a   1.000
_cell.length_b   1.000
_cell.length_c   1.000
_cell.angle_alpha   90.00
_cell.angle_beta   90.00
_cell.angle_gamma   90.00
#
_symmetry.space_group_name_H-M   'P 1'
#
loop_
_entity.id
_entity.type
_entity.pdbx_description
1 polymer ?
#
loop_
_entity_poly.entity_id
_entity_poly.type
_entity_poly.pdbx_seq_one_letter_code
_entity_poly.pdbx_strand_id
1 'polypeptide(L)'
;MDNWREFVFYIKTRHPFCEPTYFSFFGLLNIQRKAIPVPFDDSEFRKKCVDVMDRHIQRDNHHFEGTKNFSFRNGQLMMVDYGSPKTQGVIRDWGEKLMDNFHSNETPPLKK
;
A
#
# COMPACT_ATOMS: atom_id res chain seq x y z
N MET A 1 -12.84 -12.46 -4.90
CA MET A 1 -13.70 -11.40 -4.31
C MET A 1 -12.90 -10.18 -3.90
N ASP A 2 -11.67 -10.36 -3.41
CA ASP A 2 -10.84 -9.23 -2.96
C ASP A 2 -10.51 -8.25 -4.08
N ASN A 3 -10.26 -8.74 -5.30
CA ASN A 3 -10.10 -7.91 -6.49
C ASN A 3 -11.28 -6.95 -6.75
N TRP A 4 -12.52 -7.42 -6.56
CA TRP A 4 -13.71 -6.57 -6.69
C TRP A 4 -13.79 -5.53 -5.57
N ARG A 5 -13.40 -5.91 -4.34
CA ARG A 5 -13.35 -4.99 -3.20
C ARG A 5 -12.29 -3.91 -3.39
N GLU A 6 -11.14 -4.22 -3.97
CA GLU A 6 -10.12 -3.24 -4.36
C GLU A 6 -10.69 -2.24 -5.34
N PHE A 7 -11.29 -2.72 -6.43
CA PHE A 7 -11.88 -1.86 -7.43
C PHE A 7 -12.96 -0.94 -6.82
N VAL A 8 -13.92 -1.51 -6.09
CA VAL A 8 -14.99 -0.73 -5.45
C VAL A 8 -14.42 0.27 -4.44
N PHE A 9 -13.44 -0.13 -3.62
CA PHE A 9 -12.81 0.76 -2.65
C PHE A 9 -12.11 1.91 -3.36
N TYR A 10 -11.28 1.63 -4.36
CA TYR A 10 -10.55 2.63 -5.12
C TYR A 10 -11.47 3.61 -5.84
N ILE A 11 -12.53 3.11 -6.51
CA ILE A 11 -13.49 3.97 -7.20
C ILE A 11 -14.22 4.91 -6.22
N LYS A 12 -14.55 4.43 -5.01
CA LYS A 12 -15.27 5.22 -4.00
C LYS A 12 -14.40 6.25 -3.29
N THR A 13 -13.20 5.85 -2.88
CA THR A 13 -12.35 6.68 -2.00
C THR A 13 -11.30 7.46 -2.78
N ARG A 14 -10.84 6.92 -3.91
CA ARG A 14 -9.67 7.42 -4.65
C ARG A 14 -8.48 7.71 -3.72
N HIS A 15 -8.33 6.90 -2.67
CA HIS A 15 -7.36 7.16 -1.62
C HIS A 15 -5.94 7.18 -2.21
N PRO A 16 -5.14 8.24 -1.96
CA PRO A 16 -3.86 8.44 -2.62
C PRO A 16 -2.81 7.38 -2.24
N PHE A 17 -2.99 6.72 -1.09
CA PHE A 17 -2.17 5.58 -0.67
C PHE A 17 -2.44 4.30 -1.47
N CYS A 18 -3.44 4.23 -2.35
CA CYS A 18 -3.75 3.00 -3.11
C CYS A 18 -3.25 3.09 -4.55
N GLU A 19 -2.62 2.04 -5.05
CA GLU A 19 -2.35 1.91 -6.49
C GLU A 19 -3.68 1.85 -7.26
N PRO A 20 -3.80 2.58 -8.39
CA PRO A 20 -5.04 2.61 -9.14
C PRO A 20 -5.47 1.24 -9.66
N THR A 21 -6.71 0.86 -9.32
CA THR A 21 -7.41 -0.28 -9.91
C THR A 21 -8.44 0.24 -10.92
N TYR A 22 -8.11 0.18 -12.21
CA TYR A 22 -8.93 0.78 -13.27
C TYR A 22 -10.12 -0.09 -13.68
N PHE A 23 -9.98 -1.41 -13.55
CA PHE A 23 -11.01 -2.35 -13.96
C PHE A 23 -10.87 -3.67 -13.19
N SER A 24 -12.01 -4.33 -12.93
CA SER A 24 -12.05 -5.68 -12.38
C SER A 24 -12.99 -6.55 -13.21
N PHE A 25 -12.47 -7.59 -13.88
CA PHE A 25 -13.29 -8.52 -14.65
C PHE A 25 -13.91 -9.56 -13.71
N PHE A 26 -15.19 -9.37 -13.36
CA PHE A 26 -15.96 -10.24 -12.45
C PHE A 26 -15.27 -10.56 -11.11
N GLY A 27 -14.37 -9.69 -10.62
CA GLY A 27 -13.63 -9.91 -9.39
C GLY A 27 -12.56 -11.02 -9.46
N LEU A 28 -12.16 -11.42 -10.68
CA LEU A 28 -11.12 -12.44 -10.94
C LEU A 28 -9.81 -11.80 -11.40
N LEU A 29 -9.86 -10.76 -12.23
CA LEU A 29 -8.66 -10.09 -12.78
C LEU A 29 -8.77 -8.58 -12.60
N ASN A 30 -7.78 -7.96 -11.96
CA ASN A 30 -7.66 -6.52 -11.83
C ASN A 30 -6.69 -5.96 -12.87
N ILE A 31 -7.12 -4.91 -13.58
CA ILE A 31 -6.23 -4.07 -14.38
C ILE A 31 -5.73 -2.97 -13.46
N GLN A 32 -4.56 -3.22 -12.88
CA GLN A 32 -3.85 -2.30 -12.01
C GLN A 32 -2.59 -1.77 -12.67
N ARG A 33 -2.11 -0.62 -12.20
CA ARG A 33 -0.81 -0.11 -12.60
C ARG A 33 0.29 -1.05 -12.09
N LYS A 34 1.31 -1.29 -12.91
CA LYS A 34 2.47 -2.10 -12.50
C LYS A 34 3.15 -1.49 -11.26
N ALA A 35 3.31 -2.29 -10.22
CA ALA A 35 4.01 -1.93 -9.00
C ALA A 35 5.50 -1.64 -9.29
N ILE A 36 6.02 -0.58 -8.69
CA ILE A 36 7.45 -0.26 -8.68
C ILE A 36 8.02 -0.75 -7.35
N PRO A 37 9.10 -1.56 -7.32
CA PRO A 37 9.67 -2.06 -6.08
C PRO A 37 9.96 -0.93 -5.08
N VAL A 38 9.62 -1.19 -3.82
CA VAL A 38 9.92 -0.28 -2.72
C VAL A 38 11.43 -0.31 -2.46
N PRO A 39 12.13 0.83 -2.34
CA PRO A 39 13.59 0.88 -2.23
C PRO A 39 14.09 0.65 -0.79
N PHE A 40 13.35 -0.12 0.01
CA PHE A 40 13.67 -0.48 1.39
C PHE A 40 13.70 -2.00 1.48
N ASP A 41 14.51 -2.56 2.38
CA ASP A 41 14.33 -3.97 2.73
C ASP A 41 13.10 -4.15 3.63
N ASP A 42 12.63 -5.40 3.75
CA ASP A 42 11.41 -5.71 4.49
C ASP A 42 11.51 -5.34 5.98
N SER A 43 12.71 -5.42 6.59
CA SER A 43 12.92 -5.07 8.00
C SER A 43 12.82 -3.56 8.23
N GLU A 44 13.49 -2.77 7.38
CA GLU A 44 13.42 -1.31 7.41
C GLU A 44 11.99 -0.82 7.14
N PHE A 45 11.35 -1.39 6.10
CA PHE A 45 9.96 -1.12 5.77
C PHE A 45 9.03 -1.41 6.97
N ARG A 46 9.18 -2.59 7.57
CA ARG A 46 8.35 -3.03 8.70
C ARG A 46 8.52 -2.09 9.89
N LYS A 47 9.75 -1.69 10.20
CA LYS A 47 10.06 -0.74 11.27
C LYS A 47 9.38 0.60 11.05
N LYS A 48 9.53 1.20 9.87
CA LYS A 48 8.85 2.45 9.50
C LYS A 48 7.32 2.35 9.64
N CYS A 49 6.74 1.20 9.29
CA CYS A 49 5.30 0.97 9.51
C CYS A 49 4.93 0.86 11.01
N VAL A 50 5.76 0.23 11.85
CA VAL A 50 5.57 0.23 13.32
C VAL A 50 5.63 1.65 13.85
N ASP A 51 6.61 2.45 13.44
CA ASP A 51 6.83 3.78 13.99
C ASP A 51 5.60 4.69 13.77
N VAL A 52 4.83 4.47 12.69
CA VAL A 52 3.60 5.21 12.39
C VAL A 52 2.37 4.64 13.09
N MET A 53 2.21 3.32 13.09
CA MET A 53 0.96 2.68 13.52
C MET A 53 1.02 2.09 14.95
N ASP A 54 2.21 1.98 15.53
CA ASP A 54 2.48 1.33 16.82
C ASP A 54 1.76 -0.03 16.90
N ARG A 55 0.98 -0.28 17.96
CA ARG A 55 0.18 -1.50 18.14
C ARG A 55 -0.90 -1.71 17.08
N HIS A 56 -1.30 -0.67 16.33
CA HIS A 56 -2.36 -0.78 15.34
C HIS A 56 -1.97 -1.58 14.10
N ILE A 57 -0.66 -1.80 13.86
CA ILE A 57 -0.21 -2.69 12.79
C ILE A 57 -0.74 -4.13 12.94
N GLN A 58 -1.07 -4.55 14.17
CA GLN A 58 -1.65 -5.87 14.45
C GLN A 58 -3.02 -6.07 13.81
N ARG A 59 -3.73 -4.98 13.45
CA ARG A 59 -5.01 -5.05 12.72
C ARG A 59 -4.86 -5.75 11.37
N ASP A 60 -3.67 -5.69 10.77
CA ASP A 60 -3.36 -6.37 9.53
C ASP A 60 -1.86 -6.66 9.36
N ASN A 61 -1.29 -7.42 10.30
CA ASN A 61 0.16 -7.64 10.33
C ASN A 61 0.72 -8.25 9.03
N HIS A 62 -0.04 -9.14 8.38
CA HIS A 62 0.45 -9.86 7.21
C HIS A 62 0.64 -8.96 5.98
N HIS A 63 -0.24 -7.96 5.78
CA HIS A 63 -0.11 -7.08 4.63
C HIS A 63 1.08 -6.12 4.77
N PHE A 64 1.47 -5.78 6.00
CA PHE A 64 2.55 -4.84 6.33
C PHE A 64 3.86 -5.54 6.75
N GLU A 65 3.97 -6.86 6.60
CA GLU A 65 5.15 -7.64 6.98
C GLU A 65 6.38 -7.33 6.12
N GLY A 66 6.15 -6.90 4.89
CA GLY A 66 7.21 -6.56 3.94
C GLY A 66 6.69 -5.76 2.75
N THR A 67 7.59 -5.49 1.82
CA THR A 67 7.40 -4.57 0.69
C THR A 67 6.54 -5.11 -0.44
N LYS A 68 6.30 -6.43 -0.50
CA LYS A 68 5.62 -7.12 -1.61
C LYS A 68 4.22 -6.60 -1.96
N ASN A 69 3.51 -6.03 -1.00
CA ASN A 69 2.15 -5.50 -1.17
C ASN A 69 2.13 -4.01 -1.49
N PHE A 70 3.31 -3.42 -1.75
CA PHE A 70 3.48 -1.99 -1.93
C PHE A 70 4.24 -1.69 -3.21
N SER A 71 4.10 -0.43 -3.62
CA SER A 71 4.74 0.19 -4.77
C SER A 71 5.31 1.53 -4.32
N PHE A 72 6.43 1.95 -4.88
CA PHE A 72 7.02 3.26 -4.58
C PHE A 72 7.18 4.10 -5.84
N ARG A 73 6.47 5.22 -5.91
CA ARG A 73 6.42 6.05 -7.11
C ARG A 73 6.46 7.52 -6.75
N ASN A 74 7.36 8.26 -7.39
CA ASN A 74 7.51 9.70 -7.20
C ASN A 74 7.68 10.09 -5.72
N GLY A 75 8.46 9.30 -4.96
CA GLY A 75 8.66 9.54 -3.53
C GLY A 75 7.48 9.11 -2.63
N GLN A 76 6.44 8.49 -3.19
CA GLN A 76 5.25 8.10 -2.43
C GLN A 76 5.12 6.58 -2.36
N LEU A 77 4.86 6.09 -1.15
CA LEU A 77 4.45 4.71 -0.91
C LEU A 77 2.97 4.54 -1.31
N MET A 78 2.68 3.45 -2.02
CA MET A 78 1.33 3.10 -2.46
C MET A 78 1.09 1.61 -2.21
N MET A 79 -0.11 1.22 -1.82
CA MET A 79 -0.52 -0.15 -1.55
C MET A 79 -1.12 -0.78 -2.80
N VAL A 80 -0.68 -1.99 -3.14
CA VAL A 80 -1.12 -2.75 -4.32
C VAL A 80 -2.27 -3.67 -3.95
N ASP A 81 -2.13 -4.44 -2.87
CA ASP A 81 -3.13 -5.38 -2.38
C ASP A 81 -3.91 -4.75 -1.22
N TYR A 82 -5.18 -4.44 -1.45
CA TYR A 82 -6.03 -3.76 -0.47
C TYR A 82 -7.49 -4.23 -0.53
N GLY A 83 -7.72 -5.47 -0.96
CA GLY A 83 -9.06 -6.04 -1.07
C GLY A 83 -9.68 -6.43 0.27
N SER A 84 -8.85 -6.66 1.29
CA SER A 84 -9.30 -7.05 2.62
C SER A 84 -9.96 -5.87 3.37
N PRO A 85 -11.13 -6.07 4.00
CA PRO A 85 -11.78 -5.03 4.81
C PRO A 85 -10.92 -4.51 5.97
N LYS A 86 -10.04 -5.36 6.52
CA LYS A 86 -9.10 -4.97 7.59
C LYS A 86 -8.09 -3.97 7.05
N THR A 87 -7.50 -4.27 5.90
CA THR A 87 -6.57 -3.41 5.18
C THR A 87 -7.22 -2.07 4.83
N GLN A 88 -8.44 -2.11 4.30
CA GLN A 88 -9.21 -0.89 4.00
C GLN A 88 -9.51 -0.04 5.23
N GLY A 89 -9.67 -0.66 6.40
CA GLY A 89 -9.76 0.06 7.68
C GLY A 89 -8.44 0.76 8.03
N VAL A 90 -7.32 0.04 7.91
CA VAL A 90 -5.98 0.62 8.12
C VAL A 90 -5.71 1.78 7.16
N ILE A 91 -6.03 1.64 5.88
CA ILE A 91 -5.83 2.68 4.86
C ILE A 91 -6.61 3.95 5.24
N ARG A 92 -7.88 3.82 5.64
CA ARG A 92 -8.72 4.96 6.04
C ARG A 92 -8.18 5.68 7.29
N ASP A 93 -7.65 4.93 8.23
CA ASP A 93 -7.21 5.48 9.52
C ASP A 93 -5.76 6.02 9.48
N TRP A 94 -4.89 5.42 8.66
CA TRP A 94 -3.43 5.60 8.72
C TRP A 94 -2.74 5.82 7.38
N GLY A 95 -3.45 5.66 6.24
CA GLY A 95 -2.85 5.67 4.92
C GLY A 95 -2.06 6.95 4.62
N GLU A 96 -2.60 8.12 4.96
CA GLU A 96 -1.90 9.40 4.76
C GLU A 96 -0.64 9.50 5.62
N LYS A 97 -0.70 9.12 6.90
CA LYS A 97 0.47 9.13 7.79
C LYS A 97 1.56 8.17 7.32
N LEU A 98 1.17 7.02 6.78
CA LEU A 98 2.09 6.09 6.16
C LEU A 98 2.71 6.69 4.89
N MET A 99 1.95 7.39 4.06
CA MET A 99 2.54 8.11 2.92
C MET A 99 3.58 9.12 3.38
N ASP A 100 3.24 9.94 4.37
CA ASP A 100 4.10 11.02 4.87
C ASP A 100 5.40 10.48 5.48
N ASN A 101 5.34 9.38 6.23
CA ASN A 101 6.52 8.76 6.85
C ASN A 101 7.50 8.15 5.83
N PHE A 102 7.01 7.83 4.64
CA PHE A 102 7.81 7.30 3.53
C PHE A 102 8.10 8.36 2.46
N HIS A 103 7.55 9.57 2.61
CA HIS A 103 7.83 10.71 1.75
C HIS A 103 9.24 11.21 2.05
N SER A 104 10.22 10.68 1.33
CA SER A 104 11.60 11.14 1.40
C SER A 104 11.95 11.99 0.18
N ASN A 105 12.45 13.19 0.43
CA ASN A 105 13.31 13.92 -0.52
C ASN A 105 14.62 13.16 -0.81
N GLU A 106 14.85 12.03 -0.13
CA GLU A 106 15.95 11.12 -0.35
C GLU A 106 15.46 10.03 -1.30
N THR A 107 15.78 10.17 -2.59
CA THR A 107 15.70 9.03 -3.50
C THR A 107 16.84 8.09 -3.13
N PRO A 108 16.60 6.86 -2.63
CA PRO A 108 17.69 5.92 -2.42
C PRO A 108 18.34 5.66 -3.79
N PRO A 109 19.68 5.59 -3.87
CA PRO A 109 20.33 5.29 -5.15
C PRO A 109 19.80 3.95 -5.66
N LEU A 110 19.34 3.95 -6.92
CA LEU A 110 18.94 2.73 -7.63
C LEU A 110 20.10 1.72 -7.51
N LYS A 111 19.90 0.65 -6.73
CA LYS A 111 20.82 -0.48 -6.75
C LYS A 111 20.69 -1.12 -8.14
N LYS A 112 21.77 -0.99 -8.93
CA LYS A 112 21.95 -1.63 -10.24
C LYS A 112 22.08 -3.14 -10.09
#